data_AF-A0A1N6I733-F1
#
_entry.id   AF-A0A1N6I733-F1
#
_cell.length_a   1.000
_cell.length_b   1.000
_cell.length_c   1.000
_cell.angle_alpha   90.00
_cell.angle_beta   90.00
_cell.angle_gamma   90.00
#
_symmetry.space_group_name_H-M   'P 1'
#
loop_
_entity.id
_entity.type
_entity.pdbx_description
1 polymer ?
#
loop_
_entity_poly.entity_id
_entity_poly.type
_entity_poly.pdbx_seq_one_letter_code
_entity_poly.pdbx_strand_id
1 'polypeptide(L)'
;MGDAQPPPPSPDERFAPVFGAAAFEGESPGAISSRAGHFLAMGTAAFGSREQTADVRDDAEALGVPFVVPATDDDLLWSEQSNLDQLTRFALQDHGASDARDWSGGAPPRADDELALWQNVELTHSVPSLLALLNHSRGSEHELQRVAAATALRTFSSGALAAADEVLAAATASADEHVAAIANTALRRSDGGGSEPARPTRAPTGGGAPTAFAHAEVSLAIHGTWAQVTADPWYAPGEPLHNHILVASTPNLYDEDTYYTWSGEYSQAARDAGSAELPIWRDALALPPFDTVFAHSHGGNVALTAAADGERIRMLVLMHTPALPRSDAQWAAIRGHVGRTVVMRTRLDHVVLADGLVNGSSQRFDQNKLPHHPVVLHWANADAWFSHTFFTEVGKWLQYDLAGTVRRQHRYAEQLV
;
A
#
# COMPACT_ATOMS: atom_id res chain seq x y z
N MET A 1 -40.06 -11.97 7.69
CA MET A 1 -39.53 -12.14 6.33
C MET A 1 -38.06 -11.79 6.43
N GLY A 2 -37.17 -12.76 6.26
CA GLY A 2 -35.73 -12.46 6.31
C GLY A 2 -35.38 -11.75 5.02
N ASP A 3 -34.90 -10.52 5.11
CA ASP A 3 -34.39 -9.80 3.95
C ASP A 3 -33.26 -10.62 3.34
N ALA A 4 -33.45 -11.05 2.09
CA ALA A 4 -32.41 -11.73 1.35
C ALA A 4 -31.23 -10.76 1.24
N GLN A 5 -30.05 -11.19 1.71
CA GLN A 5 -28.84 -10.39 1.51
C GLN A 5 -28.67 -10.13 0.01
N PRO A 6 -28.37 -8.89 -0.40
CA PRO A 6 -28.07 -8.60 -1.79
C PRO A 6 -26.89 -9.48 -2.24
N PRO A 7 -26.86 -9.89 -3.52
CA PRO A 7 -25.73 -10.65 -4.05
C PRO A 7 -24.44 -9.87 -3.83
N PRO A 8 -23.32 -10.55 -3.57
CA PRO A 8 -22.03 -9.88 -3.39
C PRO A 8 -21.72 -9.03 -4.63
N PRO A 9 -21.07 -7.87 -4.45
CA PRO A 9 -20.64 -7.05 -5.57
C PRO A 9 -19.77 -7.87 -6.52
N SER A 10 -19.87 -7.61 -7.83
CA SER A 10 -18.98 -8.21 -8.81
C SER A 10 -17.53 -7.86 -8.48
N PRO A 11 -16.57 -8.78 -8.70
CA PRO A 11 -15.15 -8.49 -8.57
C PRO A 11 -14.77 -7.22 -9.35
N ASP A 12 -13.91 -6.36 -8.79
CA ASP A 12 -13.34 -5.23 -9.52
C ASP A 12 -12.36 -5.80 -10.56
N GLU A 13 -12.75 -5.76 -11.84
CA GLU A 13 -11.97 -6.30 -12.94
C GLU A 13 -10.60 -5.62 -13.10
N ARG A 14 -10.42 -4.41 -12.55
CA ARG A 14 -9.12 -3.73 -12.50
C ARG A 14 -8.09 -4.56 -11.74
N PHE A 15 -8.52 -5.38 -10.80
CA PHE A 15 -7.63 -6.13 -9.90
C PHE A 15 -7.58 -7.63 -10.21
N ALA A 16 -8.19 -8.07 -11.31
CA ALA A 16 -8.03 -9.42 -11.79
C ALA A 16 -6.64 -9.59 -12.45
N PRO A 17 -5.77 -10.51 -11.99
CA PRO A 17 -4.43 -10.68 -12.54
C PRO A 17 -4.48 -11.29 -13.93
N VAL A 18 -3.61 -10.77 -14.80
CA VAL A 18 -3.23 -11.36 -16.09
C VAL A 18 -1.76 -11.74 -15.99
N PHE A 19 -1.45 -12.99 -16.29
CA PHE A 19 -0.16 -13.58 -15.94
C PHE A 19 0.86 -13.47 -17.07
N GLY A 20 2.11 -13.18 -16.72
CA GLY A 20 3.27 -13.20 -17.64
C GLY A 20 3.07 -12.34 -18.90
N ALA A 21 3.48 -12.88 -20.04
CA ALA A 21 3.41 -12.21 -21.35
C ALA A 21 1.99 -11.74 -21.72
N ALA A 22 0.95 -12.46 -21.30
CA ALA A 22 -0.44 -12.12 -21.63
C ALA A 22 -0.83 -10.74 -21.06
N ALA A 23 -0.17 -10.28 -19.99
CA ALA A 23 -0.38 -8.94 -19.46
C ALA A 23 0.08 -7.86 -20.44
N PHE A 24 1.02 -8.16 -21.34
CA PHE A 24 1.56 -7.24 -22.35
C PHE A 24 0.91 -7.39 -23.73
N GLU A 25 0.12 -8.44 -23.92
CA GLU A 25 -0.66 -8.67 -25.15
C GLU A 25 -2.06 -8.02 -25.11
N GLY A 26 -2.55 -7.65 -23.93
CA GLY A 26 -3.91 -7.20 -23.71
C GLY A 26 -4.04 -5.80 -23.09
N GLU A 27 -5.18 -5.16 -23.32
CA GLU A 27 -5.52 -3.82 -22.80
C GLU A 27 -6.66 -3.85 -21.78
N SER A 28 -6.96 -5.01 -21.19
CA SER A 28 -7.96 -5.08 -20.13
C SER A 28 -7.47 -4.33 -18.87
N PRO A 29 -8.38 -3.83 -18.03
CA PRO A 29 -7.99 -3.20 -16.77
C PRO A 29 -7.10 -4.10 -15.89
N GLY A 30 -7.37 -5.41 -15.86
CA GLY A 30 -6.53 -6.40 -15.19
C GLY A 30 -5.14 -6.55 -15.80
N ALA A 31 -5.01 -6.48 -17.13
CA ALA A 31 -3.71 -6.48 -17.81
C ALA A 31 -2.89 -5.24 -17.44
N ILE A 32 -3.54 -4.06 -17.43
CA ILE A 32 -2.92 -2.78 -17.05
C ILE A 32 -2.39 -2.84 -15.61
N SER A 33 -3.20 -3.34 -14.67
CA SER A 33 -2.76 -3.51 -13.28
C SER A 33 -1.64 -4.54 -13.16
N SER A 34 -1.70 -5.63 -13.93
CA SER A 34 -0.65 -6.65 -13.91
C SER A 34 0.68 -6.07 -14.40
N ARG A 35 0.69 -5.29 -15.49
CA ARG A 35 1.90 -4.56 -15.96
C ARG A 35 2.48 -3.64 -14.89
N ALA A 36 1.63 -2.91 -14.16
CA ALA A 36 2.09 -2.10 -13.03
C ALA A 36 2.71 -2.95 -11.91
N GLY A 37 2.10 -4.08 -11.56
CA GLY A 37 2.65 -5.06 -10.62
C GLY A 37 3.99 -5.64 -11.08
N HIS A 38 4.12 -5.95 -12.37
CA HIS A 38 5.37 -6.37 -13.02
C HIS A 38 6.47 -5.31 -12.85
N PHE A 39 6.18 -4.05 -13.20
CA PHE A 39 7.17 -2.97 -13.11
C PHE A 39 7.65 -2.72 -11.68
N LEU A 40 6.73 -2.66 -10.72
CA LEU A 40 7.05 -2.43 -9.32
C LEU A 40 7.80 -3.63 -8.71
N ALA A 41 7.41 -4.86 -9.03
CA ALA A 41 8.10 -6.06 -8.53
C ALA A 41 9.50 -6.23 -9.14
N MET A 42 9.67 -5.99 -10.44
CA MET A 42 10.99 -5.98 -11.08
C MET A 42 11.86 -4.84 -10.52
N GLY A 43 11.29 -3.66 -10.31
CA GLY A 43 11.96 -2.55 -9.64
C GLY A 43 12.44 -2.94 -8.24
N THR A 44 11.62 -3.62 -7.45
CA THR A 44 12.01 -4.11 -6.12
C THR A 44 13.13 -5.14 -6.23
N ALA A 45 13.08 -6.06 -7.19
CA ALA A 45 14.14 -7.04 -7.40
C ALA A 45 15.48 -6.41 -7.79
N ALA A 46 15.45 -5.38 -8.64
CA ALA A 46 16.64 -4.72 -9.17
C ALA A 46 17.22 -3.66 -8.21
N PHE A 47 16.36 -2.91 -7.51
CA PHE A 47 16.76 -1.70 -6.77
C PHE A 47 16.43 -1.75 -5.26
N GLY A 48 15.69 -2.76 -4.82
CA GLY A 48 15.35 -2.97 -3.41
C GLY A 48 16.42 -3.75 -2.64
N SER A 49 16.18 -3.90 -1.33
CA SER A 49 17.01 -4.75 -0.48
C SER A 49 16.76 -6.25 -0.76
N ARG A 50 17.71 -7.10 -0.35
CA ARG A 50 17.56 -8.56 -0.46
C ARG A 50 16.31 -9.07 0.26
N GLU A 51 15.98 -8.48 1.41
CA GLU A 51 14.79 -8.80 2.19
C GLU A 51 13.51 -8.44 1.43
N GLN A 52 13.47 -7.28 0.76
CA GLN A 52 12.33 -6.87 -0.06
C GLN A 52 12.16 -7.78 -1.27
N THR A 53 13.25 -8.15 -1.95
CA THR A 53 13.21 -9.09 -3.07
C THR A 53 12.69 -10.47 -2.63
N ALA A 54 13.15 -10.96 -1.48
CA ALA A 54 12.67 -12.23 -0.92
C ALA A 54 11.18 -12.17 -0.55
N ASP A 55 10.73 -11.04 -0.01
CA ASP A 55 9.34 -10.80 0.37
C ASP A 55 8.37 -10.84 -0.82
N VAL A 56 8.73 -10.25 -1.96
CA VAL A 56 7.86 -10.24 -3.14
C VAL A 56 7.96 -11.49 -4.01
N ARG A 57 8.98 -12.34 -3.79
CA ARG A 57 9.34 -13.44 -4.70
C ARG A 57 8.19 -14.36 -5.07
N ASP A 58 7.52 -14.96 -4.09
CA ASP A 58 6.46 -15.94 -4.38
C ASP A 58 5.24 -15.30 -5.08
N ASP A 59 4.96 -14.02 -4.81
CA ASP A 59 3.87 -13.29 -5.46
C ASP A 59 4.24 -12.87 -6.88
N ALA A 60 5.49 -12.46 -7.10
CA ALA A 60 6.05 -12.13 -8.40
C ALA A 60 6.15 -13.37 -9.31
N GLU A 61 6.62 -14.51 -8.80
CA GLU A 61 6.66 -15.77 -9.55
C GLU A 61 5.25 -16.21 -9.96
N ALA A 62 4.29 -16.13 -9.04
CA ALA A 62 2.91 -16.47 -9.35
C ALA A 62 2.26 -15.54 -10.38
N LEU A 63 2.67 -14.27 -10.47
CA LEU A 63 2.21 -13.34 -11.52
C LEU A 63 2.96 -13.54 -12.85
N GLY A 64 4.05 -14.32 -12.88
CA GLY A 64 4.91 -14.47 -14.04
C GLY A 64 5.82 -13.25 -14.25
N VAL A 65 6.34 -12.68 -13.17
CA VAL A 65 7.32 -11.59 -13.22
C VAL A 65 8.72 -12.15 -13.45
N PRO A 66 9.46 -11.71 -14.48
CA PRO A 66 10.86 -12.10 -14.63
C PRO A 66 11.71 -11.44 -13.53
N PHE A 67 12.53 -12.23 -12.84
CA PHE A 67 13.43 -11.69 -11.81
C PHE A 67 14.65 -11.05 -12.45
N VAL A 68 14.79 -9.74 -12.28
CA VAL A 68 15.94 -8.97 -12.74
C VAL A 68 17.05 -9.06 -11.70
N VAL A 69 18.31 -9.16 -12.15
CA VAL A 69 19.46 -9.14 -11.24
C VAL A 69 19.58 -7.78 -10.53
N PRO A 70 20.11 -7.73 -9.30
CA PRO A 70 20.33 -6.45 -8.62
C PRO A 70 21.24 -5.52 -9.41
N ALA A 71 20.92 -4.23 -9.40
CA ALA A 71 21.72 -3.19 -10.03
C ALA A 71 23.11 -3.07 -9.39
N THR A 72 24.06 -2.69 -10.23
CA THR A 72 25.46 -2.46 -9.88
C THR A 72 25.85 -1.02 -10.12
N ASP A 73 27.02 -0.60 -9.63
CA ASP A 73 27.52 0.77 -9.86
C ASP A 73 27.70 1.07 -11.35
N ASP A 74 27.96 0.05 -12.19
CA ASP A 74 28.08 0.21 -13.64
C ASP A 74 26.75 0.64 -14.28
N ASP A 75 25.61 0.24 -13.70
CA ASP A 75 24.29 0.59 -14.22
C ASP A 75 23.97 2.09 -14.03
N LEU A 76 24.66 2.78 -13.11
CA LEU A 76 24.44 4.21 -12.84
C LEU A 76 24.73 5.09 -14.06
N LEU A 77 25.44 4.59 -15.07
CA LEU A 77 25.64 5.32 -16.33
C LEU A 77 24.30 5.65 -17.02
N TRP A 78 23.23 4.90 -16.74
CA TRP A 78 21.88 5.11 -17.27
C TRP A 78 21.02 6.05 -16.40
N SER A 79 21.56 6.61 -15.31
CA SER A 79 20.82 7.56 -14.45
C SER A 79 20.59 8.93 -15.10
N GLU A 80 21.30 9.21 -16.20
CA GLU A 80 21.12 10.40 -17.03
C GLU A 80 20.06 10.17 -18.11
N GLN A 81 19.11 11.10 -18.25
CA GLN A 81 17.97 10.94 -19.17
C GLN A 81 18.41 10.67 -20.61
N SER A 82 19.46 11.36 -21.09
CA SER A 82 19.97 11.19 -22.46
C SER A 82 20.53 9.79 -22.72
N ASN A 83 21.22 9.20 -21.74
CA ASN A 83 21.76 7.84 -21.83
C ASN A 83 20.62 6.81 -21.77
N LEU A 84 19.65 7.01 -20.89
CA LEU A 84 18.47 6.16 -20.77
C LEU A 84 17.63 6.14 -22.06
N ASP A 85 17.43 7.31 -22.68
CA ASP A 85 16.74 7.42 -23.95
C ASP A 85 17.52 6.73 -25.08
N GLN A 86 18.85 6.86 -25.09
CA GLN A 86 19.69 6.16 -26.06
C GLN A 86 19.62 4.63 -25.87
N LEU A 87 19.69 4.13 -24.64
CA LEU A 87 19.52 2.71 -24.30
C LEU A 87 18.18 2.17 -24.82
N THR A 88 17.09 2.90 -24.54
CA THR A 88 15.74 2.52 -24.97
C THR A 88 15.66 2.44 -26.49
N ARG A 89 16.22 3.44 -27.18
CA ARG A 89 16.26 3.49 -28.64
C ARG A 89 17.03 2.31 -29.24
N PHE A 90 18.16 1.93 -28.65
CA PHE A 90 18.92 0.76 -29.09
C PHE A 90 18.16 -0.54 -28.88
N ALA A 91 17.52 -0.72 -27.73
CA ALA A 91 16.72 -1.92 -27.45
C ALA A 91 15.57 -2.07 -28.46
N LEU A 92 14.83 -0.98 -28.75
CA LEU A 92 13.77 -0.99 -29.76
C LEU A 92 14.29 -1.33 -31.18
N GLN A 93 15.47 -0.81 -31.55
CA GLN A 93 16.08 -1.12 -32.85
C GLN A 93 16.49 -2.59 -32.97
N ASP A 94 17.01 -3.19 -31.90
CA ASP A 94 17.41 -4.59 -31.86
C ASP A 94 16.21 -5.53 -32.10
N HIS A 95 15.02 -5.11 -31.63
CA HIS A 95 13.76 -5.82 -31.86
C HIS A 95 13.05 -5.47 -33.18
N GLY A 96 13.69 -4.66 -34.04
CA GLY A 96 13.16 -4.36 -35.37
C GLY A 96 12.00 -3.37 -35.40
N ALA A 97 11.81 -2.56 -34.35
CA ALA A 97 10.81 -1.51 -34.33
C ALA A 97 11.13 -0.47 -35.42
N SER A 98 10.27 -0.42 -36.44
CA SER A 98 10.49 0.34 -37.69
C SER A 98 10.75 1.84 -37.48
N ASP A 99 10.19 2.42 -36.43
CA ASP A 99 10.31 3.85 -36.09
C ASP A 99 11.25 4.10 -34.90
N ALA A 100 12.02 3.10 -34.47
CA ALA A 100 12.87 3.24 -33.28
C ALA A 100 13.89 4.38 -33.41
N ARG A 101 14.35 4.70 -34.63
CA ARG A 101 15.26 5.85 -34.87
C ARG A 101 14.63 7.20 -34.53
N ASP A 102 13.32 7.29 -34.67
CA ASP A 102 12.54 8.51 -34.44
C ASP A 102 11.88 8.51 -33.06
N TRP A 103 12.09 7.45 -32.25
CA TRP A 103 11.60 7.40 -30.88
C TRP A 103 12.24 8.50 -30.03
N SER A 104 11.37 9.30 -29.42
CA SER A 104 11.70 10.34 -28.43
C SER A 104 11.18 9.94 -27.06
N GLY A 105 11.89 10.31 -26.01
CA GLY A 105 11.47 10.07 -24.63
C GLY A 105 10.05 10.58 -24.36
N GLY A 106 9.17 9.69 -23.91
CA GLY A 106 7.76 9.99 -23.62
C GLY A 106 6.79 9.84 -24.80
N ALA A 107 7.24 9.38 -25.96
CA ALA A 107 6.32 8.95 -27.02
C ALA A 107 5.42 7.81 -26.53
N PRO A 108 4.13 7.77 -26.93
CA PRO A 108 3.24 6.68 -26.56
C PRO A 108 3.81 5.32 -26.96
N PRO A 109 3.86 4.34 -26.05
CA PRO A 109 4.35 3.00 -26.34
C PRO A 109 3.41 2.30 -27.31
N ARG A 110 3.98 1.45 -28.16
CA ARG A 110 3.21 0.51 -28.99
C ARG A 110 3.20 -0.83 -28.25
N ALA A 111 2.06 -1.52 -28.25
CA ALA A 111 1.94 -2.81 -27.57
C ALA A 111 3.01 -3.82 -28.02
N ASP A 112 3.29 -3.89 -29.33
CA ASP A 112 4.33 -4.78 -29.89
C ASP A 112 5.74 -4.42 -29.38
N ASP A 113 6.05 -3.13 -29.24
CA ASP A 113 7.33 -2.64 -28.73
C ASP A 113 7.47 -2.95 -27.24
N GLU A 114 6.42 -2.73 -26.45
CA GLU A 114 6.39 -3.01 -25.01
C GLU A 114 6.53 -4.52 -24.74
N LEU A 115 5.82 -5.37 -25.49
CA LEU A 115 5.94 -6.83 -25.40
C LEU A 115 7.36 -7.30 -25.76
N ALA A 116 7.96 -6.75 -26.82
CA ALA A 116 9.32 -7.11 -27.22
C ALA A 116 10.35 -6.72 -26.14
N LEU A 117 10.21 -5.53 -25.54
CA LEU A 117 11.05 -5.10 -24.41
C LEU A 117 10.84 -5.99 -23.18
N TRP A 118 9.60 -6.40 -22.88
CA TRP A 118 9.32 -7.36 -21.80
C TRP A 118 9.98 -8.72 -22.05
N GLN A 119 9.88 -9.27 -23.26
CA GLN A 119 10.55 -10.53 -23.63
C GLN A 119 12.07 -10.41 -23.50
N ASN A 120 12.64 -9.24 -23.78
CA ASN A 120 14.06 -8.99 -23.56
C ASN A 120 14.46 -9.02 -22.07
N VAL A 121 13.60 -8.49 -21.19
CA VAL A 121 13.80 -8.62 -19.74
C VAL A 121 13.71 -10.08 -19.31
N GLU A 122 12.73 -10.83 -19.82
CA GLU A 122 12.59 -12.26 -19.53
C GLU A 122 13.80 -13.07 -20.01
N LEU A 123 14.37 -12.74 -21.17
CA LEU A 123 15.52 -13.45 -21.73
C LEU A 123 16.83 -13.11 -21.02
N THR A 124 17.07 -11.83 -20.73
CA THR A 124 18.38 -11.36 -20.25
C THR A 124 18.45 -11.23 -18.73
N HIS A 125 17.30 -11.06 -18.06
CA HIS A 125 17.20 -10.73 -16.63
C HIS A 125 18.06 -9.52 -16.23
N SER A 126 18.35 -8.61 -17.17
CA SER A 126 19.33 -7.55 -16.99
C SER A 126 18.69 -6.20 -16.63
N VAL A 127 19.39 -5.41 -15.82
CA VAL A 127 18.95 -4.05 -15.46
C VAL A 127 18.80 -3.14 -16.69
N PRO A 128 19.72 -3.12 -17.69
CA PRO A 128 19.53 -2.33 -18.90
C PRO A 128 18.25 -2.67 -19.67
N SER A 129 17.88 -3.95 -19.79
CA SER A 129 16.62 -4.35 -20.42
C SER A 129 15.40 -3.85 -19.64
N LEU A 130 15.45 -3.93 -18.30
CA LEU A 130 14.38 -3.39 -17.44
C LEU A 130 14.26 -1.87 -17.61
N LEU A 131 15.37 -1.15 -17.59
CA LEU A 131 15.38 0.31 -17.72
C LEU A 131 14.81 0.77 -19.06
N ALA A 132 15.13 0.06 -20.15
CA ALA A 132 14.54 0.33 -21.47
C ALA A 132 13.02 0.14 -21.46
N LEU A 133 12.52 -0.95 -20.88
CA LEU A 133 11.09 -1.21 -20.71
C LEU A 133 10.41 -0.11 -19.89
N LEU A 134 10.93 0.21 -18.70
CA LEU A 134 10.35 1.24 -17.83
C LEU A 134 10.34 2.62 -18.50
N ASN A 135 11.43 3.01 -19.20
CA ASN A 135 11.51 4.29 -19.88
C ASN A 135 10.57 4.37 -21.10
N HIS A 136 10.29 3.25 -21.76
CA HIS A 136 9.26 3.18 -22.80
C HIS A 136 7.86 3.29 -22.19
N SER A 137 7.56 2.48 -21.16
CA SER A 137 6.24 2.42 -20.50
C SER A 137 5.86 3.69 -19.75
N ARG A 138 6.81 4.57 -19.39
CA ARG A 138 6.49 5.90 -18.83
C ARG A 138 5.67 6.78 -19.79
N GLY A 139 5.71 6.48 -21.10
CA GLY A 139 4.90 7.16 -22.11
C GLY A 139 3.50 6.56 -22.31
N SER A 140 3.15 5.48 -21.61
CA SER A 140 1.87 4.76 -21.76
C SER A 140 0.67 5.68 -21.71
N GLU A 141 -0.39 5.42 -22.47
CA GLU A 141 -1.64 6.18 -22.30
C GLU A 141 -2.37 5.84 -20.99
N HIS A 142 -2.02 4.70 -20.39
CA HIS A 142 -2.58 4.23 -19.13
C HIS A 142 -1.81 4.78 -17.93
N GLU A 143 -2.48 5.59 -17.11
CA GLU A 143 -1.83 6.31 -16.02
C GLU A 143 -1.16 5.38 -15.00
N LEU A 144 -1.81 4.27 -14.67
CA LEU A 144 -1.32 3.30 -13.70
C LEU A 144 0.04 2.69 -14.12
N GLN A 145 0.20 2.36 -15.40
CA GLN A 145 1.48 1.89 -15.94
C GLN A 145 2.54 2.97 -15.92
N ARG A 146 2.20 4.18 -16.38
CA ARG A 146 3.14 5.31 -16.39
C ARG A 146 3.70 5.57 -15.00
N VAL A 147 2.84 5.60 -14.00
CA VAL A 147 3.19 5.91 -12.60
C VAL A 147 4.01 4.77 -11.97
N ALA A 148 3.64 3.51 -12.22
CA ALA A 148 4.42 2.37 -11.76
C ALA A 148 5.84 2.37 -12.37
N ALA A 149 5.96 2.62 -13.67
CA ALA A 149 7.24 2.71 -14.36
C ALA A 149 8.09 3.88 -13.86
N ALA A 150 7.48 5.06 -13.72
CA ALA A 150 8.13 6.25 -13.19
C ALA A 150 8.60 6.07 -11.73
N THR A 151 7.84 5.35 -10.91
CA THR A 151 8.22 5.01 -9.53
C THR A 151 9.52 4.20 -9.51
N ALA A 152 9.61 3.13 -10.30
CA ALA A 152 10.82 2.31 -10.37
C ALA A 152 12.03 3.09 -10.94
N LEU A 153 11.84 3.90 -11.99
CA LEU A 153 12.89 4.76 -12.55
C LEU A 153 13.39 5.82 -11.56
N ARG A 154 12.49 6.41 -10.79
CA ARG A 154 12.82 7.37 -9.75
C ARG A 154 13.71 6.73 -8.67
N THR A 155 13.36 5.52 -8.23
CA THR A 155 14.18 4.78 -7.24
C THR A 155 15.56 4.44 -7.81
N PHE A 156 15.64 3.90 -9.03
CA PHE A 156 16.90 3.61 -9.70
C PHE A 156 17.84 4.83 -9.75
N SER A 157 17.30 5.97 -10.20
CA SER A 157 18.08 7.20 -10.40
C SER A 157 18.24 8.06 -9.14
N SER A 158 17.70 7.62 -8.00
CA SER A 158 17.59 8.43 -6.78
C SER A 158 16.97 9.82 -7.03
N GLY A 159 16.02 9.90 -7.97
CA GLY A 159 15.35 11.15 -8.35
C GLY A 159 16.11 12.02 -9.36
N ALA A 160 17.19 11.55 -9.98
CA ALA A 160 17.92 12.34 -10.99
C ALA A 160 17.16 12.45 -12.33
N LEU A 161 16.25 11.51 -12.64
CA LEU A 161 15.46 11.52 -13.88
C LEU A 161 14.25 12.45 -13.76
N ALA A 162 14.42 13.71 -14.17
CA ALA A 162 13.37 14.74 -14.15
C ALA A 162 12.05 14.28 -14.82
N ALA A 163 12.13 13.52 -15.91
CA ALA A 163 10.94 13.05 -16.61
C ALA A 163 10.11 12.04 -15.80
N ALA A 164 10.73 11.25 -14.91
CA ALA A 164 10.00 10.38 -14.00
C ALA A 164 9.30 11.20 -12.91
N ASP A 165 9.98 12.20 -12.33
CA ASP A 165 9.39 13.10 -11.34
C ASP A 165 8.23 13.93 -11.92
N GLU A 166 8.31 14.36 -13.18
CA GLU A 166 7.22 15.06 -13.88
C GLU A 166 5.97 14.17 -14.02
N VAL A 167 6.13 12.91 -14.41
CA VAL A 167 5.03 11.94 -14.50
C VAL A 167 4.36 11.74 -13.14
N LEU A 168 5.16 11.52 -12.10
CA LEU A 168 4.64 11.33 -10.74
C LEU A 168 3.96 12.60 -10.22
N ALA A 169 4.54 13.78 -10.49
CA ALA A 169 3.98 15.05 -10.07
C ALA A 169 2.62 15.34 -10.72
N ALA A 170 2.45 15.01 -12.00
CA ALA A 170 1.16 15.15 -12.67
C ALA A 170 0.13 14.17 -12.11
N ALA A 171 0.56 12.94 -11.79
CA ALA A 171 -0.31 11.87 -11.32
C ALA A 171 -0.85 12.07 -9.90
N THR A 172 -0.26 12.93 -9.06
CA THR A 172 -0.84 13.25 -7.74
C THR A 172 -2.22 13.91 -7.84
N ALA A 173 -2.54 14.51 -8.98
CA ALA A 173 -3.84 15.11 -9.29
C ALA A 173 -4.75 14.20 -10.16
N SER A 174 -4.41 12.91 -10.32
CA SER A 174 -5.23 11.97 -11.08
C SER A 174 -6.63 11.81 -10.45
N ALA A 175 -7.64 11.62 -11.29
CA ALA A 175 -8.99 11.27 -10.85
C ALA A 175 -9.07 9.80 -10.38
N ASP A 176 -8.11 8.96 -10.75
CA ASP A 176 -7.98 7.61 -10.20
C ASP A 176 -7.19 7.67 -8.88
N GLU A 177 -7.90 7.47 -7.77
CA GLU A 177 -7.31 7.53 -6.42
C GLU A 177 -6.17 6.52 -6.22
N HIS A 178 -6.19 5.36 -6.91
CA HIS A 178 -5.12 4.37 -6.83
C HIS A 178 -3.84 4.86 -7.50
N VAL A 179 -3.98 5.52 -8.66
CA VAL A 179 -2.86 6.17 -9.36
C VAL A 179 -2.26 7.29 -8.52
N ALA A 180 -3.12 8.16 -7.97
CA ALA A 180 -2.70 9.24 -7.09
C ALA A 180 -2.01 8.73 -5.82
N ALA A 181 -2.49 7.62 -5.24
CA ALA A 181 -1.88 7.00 -4.06
C ALA A 181 -0.45 6.49 -4.35
N ILE A 182 -0.22 5.82 -5.49
CA ILE A 182 1.13 5.38 -5.89
C ILE A 182 2.05 6.59 -6.10
N ALA A 183 1.58 7.62 -6.80
CA ALA A 183 2.37 8.82 -7.08
C ALA A 183 2.75 9.60 -5.80
N ASN A 184 1.79 9.82 -4.90
CA ASN A 184 2.03 10.48 -3.62
C ASN A 184 3.02 9.70 -2.74
N THR A 185 2.89 8.38 -2.72
CA THR A 185 3.85 7.49 -2.05
C THR A 185 5.25 7.63 -2.65
N ALA A 186 5.36 7.56 -3.99
CA ALA A 186 6.62 7.62 -4.72
C ALA A 186 7.39 8.94 -4.49
N LEU A 187 6.67 10.06 -4.45
CA LEU A 187 7.25 11.39 -4.25
C LEU A 187 7.48 11.74 -2.77
N ARG A 188 6.93 10.94 -1.85
CA ARG A 188 6.81 11.31 -0.42
C ARG A 188 6.17 12.69 -0.24
N ARG A 189 5.33 13.10 -1.19
CA ARG A 189 4.69 14.40 -1.13
C ARG A 189 3.68 14.37 0.01
N SER A 190 3.93 15.21 1.00
CA SER A 190 2.87 15.92 1.70
C SER A 190 2.47 17.03 0.72
N ASP A 191 1.30 16.98 0.08
CA ASP A 191 0.77 18.20 -0.55
C ASP A 191 0.41 19.19 0.57
N GLY A 192 1.45 19.86 1.10
CA GLY A 192 1.39 20.99 2.01
C GLY A 192 0.99 22.27 1.28
N GLY A 193 0.03 22.16 0.37
CA GLY A 193 -0.66 23.27 -0.26
C GLY A 193 -1.73 23.83 0.69
N GLY A 194 -1.31 24.48 1.78
CA GLY A 194 -2.04 25.61 2.34
C GLY A 194 -3.38 25.37 3.03
N SER A 195 -3.62 24.19 3.60
CA SER A 195 -4.51 24.09 4.77
C SER A 195 -3.63 23.64 5.92
N GLU A 196 -3.53 24.41 7.00
CA GLU A 196 -3.14 23.80 8.28
C GLU A 196 -3.98 22.52 8.40
N PRO A 197 -3.40 21.33 8.70
CA PRO A 197 -4.22 20.21 9.12
C PRO A 197 -5.13 20.77 10.18
N ALA A 198 -6.45 20.63 10.01
CA ALA A 198 -7.43 21.22 10.92
C ALA A 198 -6.92 20.91 12.32
N ARG A 199 -6.38 21.94 13.00
CA ARG A 199 -5.65 21.77 14.24
C ARG A 199 -6.55 20.91 15.10
N PRO A 200 -6.14 19.69 15.52
CA PRO A 200 -7.04 18.73 16.13
C PRO A 200 -7.83 19.51 17.14
N THR A 201 -9.14 19.64 16.88
CA THR A 201 -9.98 20.67 17.47
C THR A 201 -9.68 20.60 18.94
N ARG A 202 -9.02 21.66 19.46
CA ARG A 202 -8.50 21.72 20.82
C ARG A 202 -9.54 21.04 21.70
N ALA A 203 -9.16 19.90 22.31
CA ALA A 203 -10.09 19.01 23.01
C ALA A 203 -11.12 19.88 23.74
N PRO A 204 -12.43 19.73 23.46
CA PRO A 204 -13.42 20.69 23.91
C PRO A 204 -13.27 20.87 25.41
N THR A 205 -12.75 22.04 25.82
CA THR A 205 -12.65 22.44 27.21
C THR A 205 -14.08 22.73 27.67
N GLY A 206 -14.86 21.68 27.95
CA GLY A 206 -16.25 21.79 28.36
C GLY A 206 -17.23 20.75 27.81
N GLY A 207 -16.79 19.73 27.06
CA GLY A 207 -17.67 18.61 26.73
C GLY A 207 -17.91 17.76 27.97
N GLY A 208 -19.16 17.55 28.36
CA GLY A 208 -19.51 16.63 29.45
C GLY A 208 -18.86 15.26 29.22
N ALA A 209 -18.48 14.59 30.30
CA ALA A 209 -17.90 13.25 30.23
C ALA A 209 -18.71 12.38 29.27
N PRO A 210 -18.07 11.61 28.37
CA PRO A 210 -18.76 10.65 27.52
C PRO A 210 -19.73 9.83 28.36
N THR A 211 -20.91 9.53 27.81
CA THR A 211 -21.83 8.57 28.43
C THR A 211 -21.04 7.34 28.85
N ALA A 212 -21.07 7.05 30.16
CA ALA A 212 -20.17 6.09 30.79
C ALA A 212 -19.99 4.84 29.91
N PHE A 213 -18.77 4.63 29.41
CA PHE A 213 -18.43 3.42 28.67
C PHE A 213 -18.79 2.23 29.54
N ALA A 214 -19.81 1.46 29.12
CA ALA A 214 -20.22 0.25 29.83
C ALA A 214 -19.14 -0.86 29.72
N HIS A 215 -18.15 -0.66 28.85
CA HIS A 215 -17.07 -1.60 28.57
C HIS A 215 -15.80 -1.21 29.34
N ALA A 216 -15.11 -2.24 29.86
CA ALA A 216 -13.86 -2.06 30.57
C ALA A 216 -12.70 -1.60 29.65
N GLU A 217 -12.88 -1.65 28.33
CA GLU A 217 -11.88 -1.37 27.28
C GLU A 217 -12.56 -0.83 26.02
N VAL A 218 -11.78 -0.13 25.19
CA VAL A 218 -12.26 0.56 23.98
C VAL A 218 -11.52 0.08 22.75
N SER A 219 -12.22 -0.01 21.63
CA SER A 219 -11.61 -0.29 20.32
C SER A 219 -11.63 0.96 19.46
N LEU A 220 -10.72 1.10 18.50
CA LEU A 220 -10.70 2.24 17.58
C LEU A 220 -10.26 1.86 16.16
N ALA A 221 -10.59 2.73 15.21
CA ALA A 221 -10.09 2.70 13.85
C ALA A 221 -9.05 3.82 13.65
N ILE A 222 -7.95 3.51 12.96
CA ILE A 222 -6.88 4.44 12.59
C ILE A 222 -6.72 4.41 11.08
N HIS A 223 -6.92 5.57 10.47
CA HIS A 223 -6.91 5.73 9.03
C HIS A 223 -5.50 5.74 8.43
N GLY A 224 -5.43 5.46 7.12
CA GLY A 224 -4.21 5.56 6.33
C GLY A 224 -3.82 6.99 5.98
N THR A 225 -2.79 7.13 5.16
CA THR A 225 -2.34 8.41 4.61
C THR A 225 -3.49 9.10 3.86
N TRP A 226 -3.62 10.42 3.97
CA TRP A 226 -4.64 11.25 3.29
C TRP A 226 -6.11 10.96 3.57
N ALA A 227 -6.44 10.02 4.46
CA ALA A 227 -7.83 9.61 4.61
C ALA A 227 -8.78 10.73 5.09
N GLN A 228 -8.24 11.83 5.65
CA GLN A 228 -9.00 13.03 6.02
C GLN A 228 -9.50 13.83 4.82
N VAL A 229 -8.91 13.65 3.63
CA VAL A 229 -9.22 14.40 2.41
C VAL A 229 -9.70 13.51 1.26
N THR A 230 -9.73 12.19 1.46
CA THR A 230 -10.26 11.22 0.49
C THR A 230 -11.77 11.09 0.58
N ALA A 231 -12.40 10.58 -0.48
CA ALA A 231 -13.85 10.35 -0.52
C ALA A 231 -14.34 9.16 0.32
N ASP A 232 -13.45 8.25 0.75
CA ASP A 232 -13.79 7.06 1.56
C ASP A 232 -13.26 7.17 3.01
N PRO A 233 -14.01 7.81 3.92
CA PRO A 233 -13.65 7.90 5.33
C PRO A 233 -14.05 6.64 6.12
N TRP A 234 -13.79 5.43 5.60
CA TRP A 234 -14.22 4.12 6.15
C TRP A 234 -14.10 3.94 7.69
N TYR A 235 -13.18 4.67 8.31
CA TYR A 235 -12.80 4.65 9.71
C TYR A 235 -13.64 5.57 10.61
N ALA A 236 -14.39 6.50 10.03
CA ALA A 236 -15.15 7.50 10.77
C ALA A 236 -16.49 6.92 11.26
N PRO A 237 -16.97 7.30 12.46
CA PRO A 237 -18.28 6.89 12.93
C PRO A 237 -19.40 7.25 11.96
N GLY A 238 -20.35 6.33 11.81
CA GLY A 238 -21.47 6.48 10.87
C GLY A 238 -21.17 5.99 9.46
N GLU A 239 -19.90 5.74 9.11
CA GLU A 239 -19.53 5.23 7.79
C GLU A 239 -19.82 3.73 7.65
N PRO A 240 -20.05 3.23 6.41
CA PRO A 240 -20.50 1.85 6.20
C PRO A 240 -19.57 0.80 6.82
N LEU A 241 -18.25 0.94 6.66
CA LEU A 241 -17.30 -0.04 7.20
C LEU A 241 -17.16 0.09 8.71
N HIS A 242 -17.04 1.30 9.26
CA HIS A 242 -17.03 1.53 10.71
C HIS A 242 -18.25 0.88 11.37
N ASN A 243 -19.45 1.17 10.88
CA ASN A 243 -20.70 0.58 11.39
C ASN A 243 -20.70 -0.95 11.27
N HIS A 244 -20.19 -1.49 10.16
CA HIS A 244 -20.08 -2.93 9.99
C HIS A 244 -19.15 -3.55 11.04
N ILE A 245 -17.98 -2.96 11.29
CA ILE A 245 -17.02 -3.44 12.30
C ILE A 245 -17.64 -3.36 13.70
N LEU A 246 -18.30 -2.25 14.03
CA LEU A 246 -18.98 -2.02 15.29
C LEU A 246 -20.03 -3.11 15.58
N VAL A 247 -20.93 -3.34 14.62
CA VAL A 247 -22.04 -4.29 14.79
C VAL A 247 -21.58 -5.74 14.68
N ALA A 248 -20.72 -6.03 13.71
CA ALA A 248 -20.38 -7.41 13.36
C ALA A 248 -19.25 -7.96 14.23
N SER A 249 -18.23 -7.19 14.58
CA SER A 249 -17.02 -7.72 15.23
C SER A 249 -16.71 -7.14 16.60
N THR A 250 -16.91 -5.84 16.81
CA THR A 250 -16.31 -5.11 17.92
C THR A 250 -17.29 -4.08 18.49
N PRO A 251 -18.22 -4.50 19.37
CA PRO A 251 -19.29 -3.63 19.90
C PRO A 251 -18.80 -2.46 20.77
N ASN A 252 -17.52 -2.47 21.18
CA ASN A 252 -16.85 -1.38 21.91
C ASN A 252 -15.99 -0.50 20.98
N LEU A 253 -16.20 -0.55 19.65
CA LEU A 253 -15.57 0.37 18.70
C LEU A 253 -16.04 1.80 18.99
N TYR A 254 -15.10 2.71 19.18
CA TYR A 254 -15.35 4.11 19.45
C TYR A 254 -16.13 4.75 18.29
N ASP A 255 -17.30 5.31 18.58
CA ASP A 255 -18.30 5.77 17.60
C ASP A 255 -18.75 7.23 17.82
N GLU A 256 -18.00 8.01 18.59
CA GLU A 256 -18.29 9.43 18.85
C GLU A 256 -17.50 10.36 17.91
N ASP A 257 -17.99 11.59 17.72
CA ASP A 257 -17.37 12.61 16.83
C ASP A 257 -15.94 13.01 17.21
N THR A 258 -15.50 12.71 18.44
CA THR A 258 -14.13 12.92 18.90
C THR A 258 -13.22 11.73 18.59
N TYR A 259 -13.46 10.99 17.51
CA TYR A 259 -12.65 9.84 17.11
C TYR A 259 -11.20 10.24 16.79
N TYR A 260 -10.28 9.29 16.95
CA TYR A 260 -8.86 9.54 16.76
C TYR A 260 -8.52 9.78 15.28
N THR A 261 -7.70 10.80 15.02
CA THR A 261 -7.13 11.09 13.71
C THR A 261 -5.69 11.53 13.84
N TRP A 262 -4.89 11.33 12.80
CA TRP A 262 -3.54 11.88 12.67
C TRP A 262 -3.42 12.64 11.35
N SER A 263 -2.32 13.35 11.10
CA SER A 263 -2.20 14.19 9.91
C SER A 263 -2.34 13.43 8.59
N GLY A 264 -2.04 12.13 8.58
CA GLY A 264 -2.09 11.33 7.36
C GLY A 264 -1.04 11.74 6.35
N GLU A 265 0.10 12.31 6.76
CA GLU A 265 1.21 12.64 5.86
C GLU A 265 2.19 11.46 5.69
N TYR A 266 2.85 11.39 4.53
CA TYR A 266 3.80 10.30 4.18
C TYR A 266 5.15 10.35 4.95
N SER A 267 5.36 11.31 5.85
CA SER A 267 6.64 11.47 6.56
C SER A 267 6.76 10.62 7.82
N GLN A 268 7.99 10.23 8.19
CA GLN A 268 8.23 9.54 9.47
C GLN A 268 7.84 10.42 10.65
N ALA A 269 8.17 11.71 10.60
CA ALA A 269 7.83 12.68 11.64
C ALA A 269 6.31 12.78 11.88
N ALA A 270 5.50 12.72 10.82
CA ALA A 270 4.05 12.71 10.94
C ALA A 270 3.52 11.44 11.61
N ARG A 271 4.09 10.28 11.28
CA ARG A 271 3.73 9.01 11.93
C ARG A 271 4.12 9.00 13.41
N ASP A 272 5.30 9.53 13.73
CA ASP A 272 5.78 9.64 15.12
C ASP A 272 4.95 10.64 15.94
N ALA A 273 4.52 11.74 15.31
CA ALA A 273 3.60 12.69 15.93
C ALA A 273 2.25 12.03 16.21
N GLY A 274 1.67 11.33 15.22
CA GLY A 274 0.45 10.56 15.42
C GLY A 274 0.60 9.52 16.54
N SER A 275 1.69 8.75 16.58
CA SER A 275 1.85 7.74 17.63
C SER A 275 1.95 8.35 19.03
N ALA A 276 2.56 9.54 19.15
CA ALA A 276 2.64 10.28 20.41
C ALA A 276 1.30 10.92 20.81
N GLU A 277 0.46 11.30 19.85
CA GLU A 277 -0.87 11.89 20.09
C GLU A 277 -1.91 10.86 20.51
N LEU A 278 -1.78 9.60 20.06
CA LEU A 278 -2.73 8.53 20.37
C LEU A 278 -2.99 8.31 21.88
N PRO A 279 -1.97 8.17 22.76
CA PRO A 279 -2.20 8.06 24.21
C PRO A 279 -2.78 9.35 24.80
N ILE A 280 -2.41 10.53 24.28
CA ILE A 280 -2.93 11.83 24.74
C ILE A 280 -4.44 11.91 24.44
N TRP A 281 -4.85 11.49 23.25
CA TRP A 281 -6.27 11.40 22.88
C TRP A 281 -7.04 10.45 23.79
N ARG A 282 -6.49 9.25 24.04
CA ARG A 282 -7.09 8.26 24.97
C ARG A 282 -7.29 8.86 26.37
N ASP A 283 -6.25 9.48 26.91
CA ASP A 283 -6.27 10.05 28.26
C ASP A 283 -7.18 11.28 28.37
N ALA A 284 -7.21 12.14 27.34
CA ALA A 284 -8.05 13.34 27.32
C ALA A 284 -9.56 13.00 27.38
N LEU A 285 -9.93 11.85 26.81
CA LEU A 285 -11.30 11.34 26.81
C LEU A 285 -11.57 10.38 27.98
N ALA A 286 -10.60 10.19 28.88
CA ALA A 286 -10.65 9.23 29.99
C ALA A 286 -11.03 7.81 29.53
N LEU A 287 -10.53 7.41 28.36
CA LEU A 287 -10.83 6.10 27.78
C LEU A 287 -10.00 4.99 28.45
N PRO A 288 -10.57 3.79 28.58
CA PRO A 288 -9.84 2.63 29.05
C PRO A 288 -8.75 2.20 28.04
N PRO A 289 -7.88 1.23 28.39
CA PRO A 289 -6.90 0.67 27.46
C PRO A 289 -7.52 0.13 26.17
N PHE A 290 -6.70 0.03 25.12
CA PHE A 290 -7.15 -0.43 23.82
C PHE A 290 -7.38 -1.95 23.79
N ASP A 291 -8.62 -2.32 23.50
CA ASP A 291 -9.03 -3.69 23.20
C ASP A 291 -8.60 -4.05 21.77
N THR A 292 -9.26 -3.50 20.75
CA THR A 292 -8.91 -3.73 19.35
C THR A 292 -8.56 -2.44 18.62
N VAL A 293 -7.43 -2.41 17.93
CA VAL A 293 -7.06 -1.32 17.02
C VAL A 293 -7.15 -1.84 15.58
N PHE A 294 -8.04 -1.27 14.78
CA PHE A 294 -8.11 -1.47 13.33
C PHE A 294 -7.32 -0.39 12.65
N ALA A 295 -6.31 -0.74 11.87
CA ALA A 295 -5.43 0.26 11.28
C ALA A 295 -5.15 -0.06 9.82
N HIS A 296 -5.32 0.94 8.95
CA HIS A 296 -5.08 0.82 7.51
C HIS A 296 -3.79 1.53 7.10
N SER A 297 -3.06 0.96 6.13
CA SER A 297 -1.89 1.60 5.52
C SER A 297 -0.90 2.11 6.58
N HIS A 298 -0.40 3.34 6.47
CA HIS A 298 0.49 3.93 7.48
C HIS A 298 -0.17 4.22 8.85
N GLY A 299 -1.50 4.20 8.97
CA GLY A 299 -2.17 4.17 10.27
C GLY A 299 -1.78 2.95 11.10
N GLY A 300 -1.48 1.82 10.45
CA GLY A 300 -0.91 0.67 11.13
C GLY A 300 0.50 0.91 11.66
N ASN A 301 1.29 1.75 10.98
CA ASN A 301 2.60 2.14 11.48
C ASN A 301 2.50 3.13 12.66
N VAL A 302 1.48 3.99 12.71
CA VAL A 302 1.15 4.80 13.89
C VAL A 302 0.86 3.91 15.10
N ALA A 303 0.00 2.91 14.94
CA ALA A 303 -0.32 1.96 16.02
C ALA A 303 0.90 1.15 16.48
N LEU A 304 1.72 0.66 15.53
CA LEU A 304 2.95 -0.09 15.84
C LEU A 304 3.99 0.77 16.54
N THR A 305 4.14 2.04 16.18
CA THR A 305 5.05 2.96 16.88
C THR A 305 4.53 3.28 18.29
N ALA A 306 3.23 3.55 18.45
CA ALA A 306 2.64 3.75 19.77
C ALA A 306 2.83 2.51 20.68
N ALA A 307 2.68 1.31 20.12
CA ALA A 307 2.96 0.08 20.83
C ALA A 307 4.45 -0.09 21.16
N ALA A 308 5.38 0.32 20.29
CA ALA A 308 6.80 0.33 20.61
C ALA A 308 7.11 1.28 21.79
N ASP A 309 6.35 2.36 21.93
CA ASP A 309 6.51 3.41 22.94
C ASP A 309 5.73 3.16 24.25
N GLY A 310 5.02 2.03 24.36
CA GLY A 310 4.41 1.58 25.61
C GLY A 310 2.88 1.44 25.58
N GLU A 311 2.21 1.86 24.50
CA GLU A 311 0.77 1.73 24.41
C GLU A 311 0.36 0.25 24.30
N ARG A 312 -0.54 -0.18 25.18
CA ARG A 312 -0.99 -1.57 25.23
C ARG A 312 -2.21 -1.77 24.36
N ILE A 313 -2.15 -2.76 23.48
CA ILE A 313 -3.21 -3.12 22.55
C ILE A 313 -3.47 -4.61 22.69
N ARG A 314 -4.68 -5.02 23.09
CA ARG A 314 -4.97 -6.47 23.17
C ARG A 314 -4.92 -7.12 21.79
N MET A 315 -5.57 -6.53 20.79
CA MET A 315 -5.57 -7.02 19.42
C MET A 315 -5.31 -5.89 18.42
N LEU A 316 -4.36 -6.10 17.51
CA LEU A 316 -4.03 -5.19 16.42
C LEU A 316 -4.43 -5.82 15.08
N VAL A 317 -5.31 -5.16 14.33
CA VAL A 317 -5.73 -5.57 12.99
C VAL A 317 -5.10 -4.61 11.98
N LEU A 318 -4.14 -5.13 11.20
CA LEU A 318 -3.38 -4.38 10.20
C LEU A 318 -3.95 -4.67 8.80
N MET A 319 -4.44 -3.64 8.12
CA MET A 319 -5.03 -3.72 6.79
C MET A 319 -4.13 -2.98 5.79
N HIS A 320 -3.47 -3.72 4.91
CA HIS A 320 -2.51 -3.16 3.94
C HIS A 320 -1.39 -2.30 4.58
N THR A 321 -1.03 -2.58 5.83
CA THR A 321 0.03 -1.85 6.52
C THR A 321 1.39 -2.22 5.92
N PRO A 322 2.15 -1.28 5.34
CA PRO A 322 3.51 -1.56 4.89
C PRO A 322 4.40 -1.89 6.09
N ALA A 323 5.18 -2.97 5.99
CA ALA A 323 6.05 -3.39 7.06
C ALA A 323 7.36 -2.59 7.04
N LEU A 324 7.36 -1.42 7.68
CA LEU A 324 8.55 -0.57 7.78
C LEU A 324 9.69 -1.25 8.55
N PRO A 325 10.96 -1.03 8.15
CA PRO A 325 12.12 -1.47 8.91
C PRO A 325 12.10 -0.91 10.34
N ARG A 326 12.33 -1.78 11.32
CA ARG A 326 12.45 -1.44 12.75
C ARG A 326 13.56 -2.25 13.39
N SER A 327 14.15 -1.71 14.44
CA SER A 327 15.14 -2.40 15.26
C SER A 327 14.53 -3.59 16.01
N ASP A 328 15.37 -4.56 16.39
CA ASP A 328 14.93 -5.71 17.19
C ASP A 328 14.36 -5.29 18.55
N ALA A 329 14.86 -4.20 19.14
CA ALA A 329 14.35 -3.63 20.38
C ALA A 329 12.91 -3.11 20.22
N GLN A 330 12.62 -2.39 19.12
CA GLN A 330 11.27 -1.93 18.81
C GLN A 330 10.33 -3.11 18.58
N TRP A 331 10.75 -4.12 17.82
CA TRP A 331 9.92 -5.33 17.64
C TRP A 331 9.68 -6.07 18.96
N ALA A 332 10.68 -6.14 19.84
CA ALA A 332 10.51 -6.73 21.16
C ALA A 332 9.51 -5.96 22.02
N ALA A 333 9.56 -4.62 22.00
CA ALA A 333 8.58 -3.77 22.68
C ALA A 333 7.16 -3.98 22.13
N ILE A 334 7.00 -3.96 20.81
CA ILE A 334 5.71 -4.23 20.15
C ILE A 334 5.15 -5.59 20.59
N ARG A 335 5.96 -6.65 20.58
CA ARG A 335 5.52 -7.98 21.06
C ARG A 335 5.15 -8.01 22.54
N GLY A 336 5.76 -7.14 23.35
CA GLY A 336 5.44 -7.01 24.78
C GLY A 336 4.17 -6.21 25.07
N HIS A 337 3.71 -5.39 24.12
CA HIS A 337 2.57 -4.49 24.28
C HIS A 337 1.36 -4.84 23.40
N VAL A 338 1.54 -5.68 22.37
CA VAL A 338 0.47 -6.19 21.52
C VAL A 338 0.19 -7.64 21.84
N GLY A 339 -1.04 -7.95 22.29
CA GLY A 339 -1.42 -9.32 22.65
C GLY A 339 -1.55 -10.25 21.44
N ARG A 340 -2.28 -9.81 20.40
CA ARG A 340 -2.45 -10.57 19.15
C ARG A 340 -2.47 -9.63 17.96
N THR A 341 -1.94 -10.11 16.83
CA THR A 341 -2.00 -9.36 15.57
C THR A 341 -2.73 -10.15 14.49
N VAL A 342 -3.56 -9.48 13.70
CA VAL A 342 -4.15 -9.96 12.45
C VAL A 342 -3.61 -9.10 11.32
N VAL A 343 -3.08 -9.71 10.27
CA VAL A 343 -2.55 -8.98 9.11
C VAL A 343 -3.39 -9.34 7.89
N MET A 344 -4.01 -8.34 7.27
CA MET A 344 -4.80 -8.45 6.05
C MET A 344 -4.07 -7.76 4.91
N ARG A 345 -3.79 -8.49 3.84
CA ARG A 345 -3.12 -7.96 2.64
C ARG A 345 -3.61 -8.62 1.37
N THR A 346 -3.54 -7.89 0.27
CA THR A 346 -3.61 -8.44 -1.09
C THR A 346 -2.22 -8.87 -1.54
N ARG A 347 -2.13 -9.55 -2.69
CA ARG A 347 -0.84 -9.85 -3.33
C ARG A 347 -0.39 -8.65 -4.14
N LEU A 348 0.92 -8.33 -4.07
CA LEU A 348 1.55 -7.25 -4.83
C LEU A 348 0.75 -5.94 -4.76
N ASP A 349 0.32 -5.54 -3.56
CA ASP A 349 -0.33 -4.26 -3.34
C ASP A 349 0.54 -3.14 -3.94
N HIS A 350 0.05 -2.44 -4.97
CA HIS A 350 0.86 -1.49 -5.72
C HIS A 350 1.35 -0.34 -4.86
N VAL A 351 0.52 0.14 -3.93
CA VAL A 351 0.88 1.25 -3.05
C VAL A 351 1.97 0.80 -2.08
N VAL A 352 1.86 -0.41 -1.53
CA VAL A 352 2.90 -0.96 -0.63
C VAL A 352 4.19 -1.30 -1.40
N LEU A 353 4.13 -1.74 -2.66
CA LEU A 353 5.33 -1.95 -3.47
C LEU A 353 6.04 -0.60 -3.76
N ALA A 354 5.27 0.43 -4.10
CA ALA A 354 5.79 1.77 -4.28
C ALA A 354 6.39 2.34 -2.98
N ASP A 355 5.74 2.11 -1.84
CA ASP A 355 6.31 2.46 -0.52
C ASP A 355 7.62 1.71 -0.26
N GLY A 356 7.70 0.43 -0.63
CA GLY A 356 8.90 -0.38 -0.52
C GLY A 356 10.08 0.23 -1.27
N LEU A 357 9.86 0.66 -2.51
CA LEU A 357 10.86 1.30 -3.36
C LEU A 357 11.36 2.65 -2.83
N VAL A 358 10.66 3.27 -1.88
CA VAL A 358 10.98 4.59 -1.33
C VAL A 358 11.48 4.53 0.11
N ASN A 359 10.83 3.72 0.95
CA ASN A 359 11.01 3.67 2.40
C ASN A 359 11.62 2.34 2.88
N GLY A 360 11.89 1.40 1.97
CA GLY A 360 12.46 0.09 2.33
C GLY A 360 11.47 -0.83 3.04
N SER A 361 10.16 -0.57 2.95
CA SER A 361 9.14 -1.45 3.51
C SER A 361 8.98 -2.75 2.72
N SER A 362 8.34 -3.74 3.35
CA SER A 362 7.93 -5.00 2.73
C SER A 362 6.40 -5.15 2.69
N GLN A 363 5.93 -6.01 1.79
CA GLN A 363 4.53 -6.45 1.68
C GLN A 363 4.10 -7.32 2.86
N ARG A 364 5.05 -8.03 3.50
CA ARG A 364 4.77 -8.95 4.61
C ARG A 364 5.56 -8.58 5.84
N PHE A 365 4.94 -8.82 6.98
CA PHE A 365 5.63 -8.84 8.26
C PHE A 365 6.34 -10.19 8.44
N ASP A 366 7.57 -10.16 8.96
CA ASP A 366 8.27 -11.36 9.40
C ASP A 366 7.53 -11.95 10.63
N GLN A 367 7.07 -13.20 10.51
CA GLN A 367 6.35 -13.92 11.56
C GLN A 367 7.16 -14.03 12.87
N ASN A 368 8.49 -14.02 12.79
CA ASN A 368 9.36 -14.05 13.98
C ASN A 368 9.44 -12.69 14.67
N LYS A 369 9.34 -11.59 13.90
CA LYS A 369 9.39 -10.23 14.42
C LYS A 369 8.03 -9.79 14.97
N LEU A 370 6.96 -10.11 14.24
CA LEU A 370 5.58 -9.83 14.62
C LEU A 370 4.74 -11.09 14.43
N PRO A 371 4.58 -11.93 15.46
CA PRO A 371 3.68 -13.08 15.40
C PRO A 371 2.25 -12.62 15.11
N HIS A 372 1.69 -13.08 14.00
CA HIS A 372 0.37 -12.66 13.54
C HIS A 372 -0.44 -13.81 12.93
N HIS A 373 -1.75 -13.61 12.84
CA HIS A 373 -2.64 -14.41 12.00
C HIS A 373 -2.77 -13.72 10.64
N PRO A 374 -2.20 -14.30 9.58
CA PRO A 374 -2.33 -13.72 8.25
C PRO A 374 -3.71 -14.07 7.68
N VAL A 375 -4.42 -13.06 7.16
CA VAL A 375 -5.63 -13.23 6.36
C VAL A 375 -5.21 -13.33 4.91
N VAL A 376 -5.31 -14.56 4.41
CA VAL A 376 -4.62 -15.01 3.21
C VAL A 376 -5.70 -15.43 2.20
N LEU A 377 -6.25 -14.45 1.48
CA LEU A 377 -7.42 -14.65 0.60
C LEU A 377 -7.08 -15.32 -0.75
N HIS A 378 -5.78 -15.45 -1.05
CA HIS A 378 -5.23 -15.76 -2.38
C HIS A 378 -5.49 -17.16 -2.96
N TRP A 379 -6.10 -18.10 -2.23
CA TRP A 379 -6.39 -19.43 -2.79
C TRP A 379 -7.77 -19.57 -3.42
N ALA A 380 -8.63 -18.55 -3.30
CA ALA A 380 -10.02 -18.67 -3.72
C ALA A 380 -10.46 -17.62 -4.76
N ASN A 381 -9.80 -16.46 -4.89
CA ASN A 381 -10.38 -15.35 -5.66
C ASN A 381 -9.37 -14.49 -6.40
N ALA A 382 -9.73 -14.12 -7.64
CA ALA A 382 -8.92 -13.35 -8.57
C ALA A 382 -8.80 -11.86 -8.20
N ASP A 383 -9.63 -11.31 -7.33
CA ASP A 383 -9.68 -9.88 -7.01
C ASP A 383 -8.79 -9.46 -5.82
N ALA A 384 -8.15 -10.41 -5.14
CA ALA A 384 -7.26 -10.14 -4.01
C ALA A 384 -5.81 -9.80 -4.44
N TRP A 385 -5.65 -9.10 -5.56
CA TRP A 385 -4.38 -8.64 -6.11
C TRP A 385 -4.37 -7.11 -6.22
N PHE A 386 -3.19 -6.50 -6.06
CA PHE A 386 -2.88 -5.10 -6.40
C PHE A 386 -3.57 -3.99 -5.59
N SER A 387 -4.79 -4.22 -5.12
CA SER A 387 -5.63 -3.24 -4.45
C SER A 387 -5.12 -2.91 -3.05
N HIS A 388 -5.07 -1.62 -2.73
CA HIS A 388 -4.74 -1.10 -1.40
C HIS A 388 -5.99 -0.81 -0.54
N THR A 389 -7.17 -0.75 -1.16
CA THR A 389 -8.46 -0.42 -0.53
C THR A 389 -9.31 -1.67 -0.29
N PHE A 390 -8.84 -2.85 -0.69
CA PHE A 390 -9.62 -4.08 -0.62
C PHE A 390 -10.23 -4.32 0.77
N PHE A 391 -9.49 -4.07 1.84
CA PHE A 391 -9.98 -4.25 3.22
C PHE A 391 -10.74 -3.05 3.80
N THR A 392 -10.88 -1.93 3.07
CA THR A 392 -11.73 -0.79 3.47
C THR A 392 -13.17 -0.92 2.94
N GLU A 393 -13.44 -1.91 2.09
CA GLU A 393 -14.76 -2.16 1.51
C GLU A 393 -15.62 -3.14 2.33
N VAL A 394 -16.82 -2.71 2.75
CA VAL A 394 -17.79 -3.58 3.45
C VAL A 394 -18.11 -4.86 2.65
N GLY A 395 -18.21 -4.74 1.33
CA GLY A 395 -18.51 -5.88 0.45
C GLY A 395 -17.50 -7.01 0.64
N LYS A 396 -16.21 -6.69 0.81
CA LYS A 396 -15.14 -7.66 1.05
C LYS A 396 -15.25 -8.25 2.45
N TRP A 397 -15.57 -7.45 3.46
CA TRP A 397 -15.79 -7.96 4.82
C TRP A 397 -16.90 -9.01 4.89
N LEU A 398 -17.99 -8.80 4.15
CA LEU A 398 -19.08 -9.75 4.01
C LEU A 398 -18.68 -10.99 3.20
N GLN A 399 -18.05 -10.78 2.04
CA GLN A 399 -17.64 -11.84 1.12
C GLN A 399 -16.69 -12.85 1.77
N TYR A 400 -15.79 -12.39 2.65
CA TYR A 400 -14.72 -13.21 3.23
C TYR A 400 -14.88 -13.54 4.72
N ASP A 401 -16.04 -13.26 5.33
CA ASP A 401 -16.27 -13.39 6.79
C ASP A 401 -15.11 -12.78 7.61
N LEU A 402 -14.68 -11.56 7.24
CA LEU A 402 -13.56 -10.91 7.92
C LEU A 402 -13.93 -10.59 9.37
N ALA A 403 -15.17 -10.17 9.62
CA ALA A 403 -15.68 -9.97 10.97
C ALA A 403 -15.63 -11.26 11.80
N GLY A 404 -16.00 -12.42 11.23
CA GLY A 404 -15.88 -13.69 11.93
C GLY A 404 -14.43 -14.09 12.20
N THR A 405 -13.52 -13.79 11.28
CA THR A 405 -12.08 -13.96 11.53
C THR A 405 -11.63 -13.12 12.70
N VAL A 406 -11.92 -11.81 12.70
CA VAL A 406 -11.60 -10.88 13.80
C VAL A 406 -12.16 -11.39 15.12
N ARG A 407 -13.44 -11.78 15.19
CA ARG A 407 -14.07 -12.35 16.42
C ARG A 407 -13.38 -13.63 16.91
N ARG A 408 -12.92 -14.50 16.00
CA ARG A 408 -12.17 -15.72 16.38
C ARG A 408 -10.81 -15.34 16.98
N GLN A 409 -10.08 -14.44 16.33
CA GLN A 409 -8.76 -14.01 16.79
C GLN A 409 -8.85 -13.26 18.12
N HIS A 410 -9.87 -12.41 18.29
CA HIS A 410 -10.13 -11.69 19.54
C HIS A 410 -10.33 -12.64 20.73
N ARG A 411 -11.21 -13.65 20.60
CA ARG A 411 -11.41 -14.68 21.65
C ARG A 411 -10.14 -15.44 22.02
N TYR A 412 -9.23 -15.63 21.07
CA TYR A 412 -7.94 -16.25 21.39
C TYR A 412 -6.99 -15.28 22.11
N ALA A 413 -7.10 -13.97 21.87
CA ALA A 413 -6.35 -12.96 22.61
C ALA A 413 -6.80 -12.90 24.08
N GLU A 414 -8.10 -13.05 24.35
CA GLU A 414 -8.66 -13.13 25.71
C GLU A 414 -8.11 -14.30 26.54
N GLN A 415 -7.68 -15.39 25.88
CA GLN A 415 -7.14 -16.59 26.55
C GLN A 415 -5.67 -16.45 26.94
N LEU A 416 -4.98 -15.41 26.47
CA LEU A 416 -3.55 -15.18 26.70
C LEU A 416 -3.27 -14.18 27.85
N VAL A 417 -4.32 -13.53 28.36
CA VAL A 417 -4.29 -12.62 29.52
C VAL A 417 -4.76 -13.39 30.75
#